data_AF-A0A846MZH7-F1
#
_entry.id   AF-A0A846MZH7-F1
#
_cell.length_a   1.000
_cell.length_b   1.000
_cell.length_c   1.000
_cell.angle_alpha   90.00
_cell.angle_beta   90.00
_cell.angle_gamma   90.00
#
_symmetry.space_group_name_H-M   'P 1'
#
loop_
_entity.id
_entity.type
_entity.pdbx_description
1 polymer ?
#
loop_
_entity_poly.entity_id
_entity_poly.type
_entity_poly.pdbx_seq_one_letter_code
_entity_poly.pdbx_strand_id
1 'polypeptide(L)'
;MAAYTPNDARRILIANPSTHVLASLDEEPPYGFRGMKEEALKRYLAASVTILLGQEDTGAKNLAEDERAEAQGKTRYERGKNAFQQAQATAQQHGWAFNWVLVEVPGVGHSARSMFAAAALAPH
;
A
#
# COMPACT_ATOMS: atom_id res chain seq x y z
N MET A 1 13.67 0.85 -1.03
CA MET A 1 12.28 1.28 -0.74
C MET A 1 11.95 0.92 0.70
N ALA A 2 11.10 1.71 1.38
CA ALA A 2 10.80 1.53 2.81
C ALA A 2 10.26 0.13 3.17
N ALA A 3 9.65 -0.57 2.21
CA ALA A 3 9.18 -1.94 2.38
C ALA A 3 10.30 -2.97 2.58
N TYR A 4 11.49 -2.76 2.02
CA TYR A 4 12.54 -3.78 1.94
C TYR A 4 13.69 -3.58 2.92
N THR A 5 13.85 -2.36 3.43
CA THR A 5 15.01 -2.01 4.25
C THR A 5 14.55 -1.55 5.63
N PRO A 6 15.21 -2.03 6.70
CA PRO A 6 15.15 -1.39 7.99
C PRO A 6 15.29 0.13 7.89
N ASN A 7 14.39 0.84 8.54
CA ASN A 7 14.41 2.28 8.65
C ASN A 7 13.77 2.71 9.98
N ASP A 8 14.09 3.93 10.40
CA ASP A 8 13.61 4.56 11.63
C ASP A 8 12.37 5.44 11.37
N ALA A 9 11.67 5.23 10.24
CA ALA A 9 10.48 6.00 9.94
C ALA A 9 9.41 5.70 10.97
N ARG A 10 8.93 6.75 11.64
CA ARG A 10 7.84 6.65 12.61
C ARG A 10 6.49 6.39 11.94
N ARG A 11 6.33 6.82 10.69
CA ARG A 11 5.17 6.57 9.83
C ARG A 11 5.58 6.50 8.37
N ILE A 12 4.87 5.68 7.61
CA ILE A 12 4.99 5.58 6.15
C ILE A 12 3.63 5.95 5.56
N LEU A 13 3.57 7.00 4.74
CA LEU A 13 2.36 7.39 4.02
C LEU A 13 2.47 6.99 2.55
N ILE A 14 1.47 6.27 2.05
CA ILE A 14 1.36 5.82 0.68
C ILE A 14 0.07 6.43 0.10
N ALA A 15 0.20 7.41 -0.80
CA ALA A 15 -0.94 8.17 -1.34
C ALA A 15 -1.12 7.92 -2.84
N ASN A 16 -2.23 7.27 -3.22
CA ASN A 16 -2.60 6.91 -4.60
C ASN A 16 -1.41 6.50 -5.49
N PRO A 17 -0.57 5.52 -5.09
CA PRO A 17 0.49 5.09 -5.98
C PRO A 17 -0.12 4.32 -7.16
N SER A 18 0.63 4.24 -8.25
CA SER A 18 0.21 3.41 -9.38
C SER A 18 0.28 1.91 -9.07
N THR A 19 1.14 1.50 -8.16
CA THR A 19 1.37 0.11 -7.75
C THR A 19 1.77 0.05 -6.28
N HIS A 20 1.58 -1.11 -5.67
CA HIS A 20 1.93 -1.39 -4.28
C HIS A 20 2.97 -2.51 -4.17
N VAL A 21 3.77 -2.45 -3.11
CA VAL A 21 4.53 -3.62 -2.64
C VAL A 21 3.56 -4.49 -1.84
N LEU A 22 3.20 -5.63 -2.41
CA LEU A 22 2.27 -6.60 -1.87
C LEU A 22 2.90 -7.40 -0.72
N ALA A 23 2.06 -7.82 0.22
CA ALA A 23 2.46 -8.66 1.35
C ALA A 23 2.56 -10.14 0.95
N SER A 24 3.36 -10.42 -0.08
CA SER A 24 3.44 -11.73 -0.72
C SER A 24 4.90 -12.18 -0.86
N LEU A 25 5.18 -13.44 -0.48
CA LEU A 25 6.44 -14.12 -0.75
C LEU A 25 6.47 -14.76 -2.15
N ASP A 26 5.36 -14.74 -2.87
CA ASP A 26 5.24 -15.23 -4.25
C ASP A 26 5.53 -14.15 -5.29
N GLU A 27 5.37 -12.88 -4.93
CA GLU A 27 5.61 -11.76 -5.82
C GLU A 27 7.07 -11.29 -5.74
N GLU A 28 7.73 -11.13 -6.88
CA GLU A 28 9.12 -10.65 -6.93
C GLU A 28 9.20 -9.15 -6.62
N PRO A 29 10.31 -8.68 -6.04
CA PRO A 29 10.61 -7.25 -6.03
C PRO A 29 10.55 -6.67 -7.45
N PRO A 30 9.97 -5.48 -7.66
CA PRO A 30 9.49 -4.52 -6.66
C PRO A 30 8.02 -4.70 -6.22
N TYR A 31 7.35 -5.79 -6.59
CA TYR A 31 5.93 -6.02 -6.30
C TYR A 31 5.66 -6.88 -5.06
N GLY A 32 6.65 -7.62 -4.56
CA GLY A 32 6.54 -8.36 -3.31
C GLY A 32 7.89 -8.68 -2.70
N PHE A 33 7.94 -9.77 -1.94
CA PHE A 33 9.06 -10.20 -1.10
C PHE A 33 9.67 -11.55 -1.51
N ARG A 34 9.38 -12.08 -2.71
CA ARG A 34 9.99 -13.34 -3.17
C ARG A 34 11.51 -13.25 -3.13
N GLY A 35 12.14 -14.29 -2.58
CA GLY A 35 13.59 -14.36 -2.39
C GLY A 35 14.12 -13.54 -1.21
N MET A 36 13.26 -12.84 -0.47
CA MET A 36 13.63 -12.17 0.77
C MET A 36 13.39 -13.06 1.99
N LYS A 37 14.03 -12.68 3.09
CA LYS A 37 13.79 -13.30 4.39
C LYS A 37 12.39 -12.93 4.90
N GLU A 38 11.67 -13.90 5.49
CA GLU A 38 10.33 -13.71 6.04
C GLU A 38 10.27 -12.55 7.06
N GLU A 39 11.35 -12.34 7.80
CA GLU A 39 11.47 -11.24 8.77
C GLU A 39 11.32 -9.85 8.12
N ALA A 40 11.67 -9.71 6.84
CA ALA A 40 11.47 -8.46 6.11
C ALA A 40 9.98 -8.18 5.89
N LEU A 41 9.20 -9.18 5.45
CA LEU A 41 7.76 -9.08 5.30
C LEU A 41 7.07 -8.85 6.65
N LYS A 42 7.46 -9.59 7.68
CA LYS A 42 6.93 -9.43 9.04
C LYS A 42 7.18 -8.02 9.58
N ARG A 43 8.39 -7.47 9.38
CA ARG A 43 8.72 -6.09 9.76
C ARG A 43 7.85 -5.08 9.01
N TYR A 44 7.64 -5.29 7.73
CA TYR A 44 6.83 -4.40 6.90
C TYR A 44 5.36 -4.38 7.36
N LEU A 45 4.78 -5.53 7.68
CA LEU A 45 3.42 -5.65 8.22
C LEU A 45 3.27 -4.99 9.61
N ALA A 46 4.32 -5.06 10.43
CA ALA A 46 4.35 -4.41 11.75
C ALA A 46 4.61 -2.89 11.70
N ALA A 47 5.00 -2.34 10.54
CA ALA A 47 5.25 -0.91 10.40
C ALA A 47 3.96 -0.09 10.43
N SER A 48 4.04 1.16 10.89
CA SER A 48 2.91 2.09 10.86
C SER A 48 2.76 2.69 9.46
N VAL A 49 2.04 1.96 8.59
CA VAL A 49 1.76 2.35 7.21
C VAL A 49 0.34 2.91 7.10
N THR A 50 0.19 4.07 6.49
CA THR A 50 -1.11 4.62 6.12
C THR A 50 -1.23 4.61 4.60
N ILE A 51 -2.21 3.87 4.08
CA ILE A 51 -2.61 3.91 2.67
C ILE A 51 -3.74 4.94 2.57
N LEU A 52 -3.49 6.04 1.86
CA LEU A 52 -4.45 7.08 1.60
C LEU A 52 -4.97 6.92 0.17
N LEU A 53 -6.28 6.71 0.02
CA LEU A 53 -6.95 6.50 -1.25
C LEU A 53 -7.99 7.57 -1.54
N GLY A 54 -7.85 8.27 -2.65
CA GLY A 54 -8.91 9.11 -3.19
C GLY A 54 -10.00 8.25 -3.84
N GLN A 55 -11.26 8.36 -3.40
CA GLN A 55 -12.36 7.54 -3.93
C GLN A 55 -12.66 7.81 -5.41
N GLU A 56 -12.29 8.98 -5.93
CA GLU A 56 -12.48 9.35 -7.34
C GLU A 56 -11.22 9.11 -8.19
N ASP A 57 -10.15 8.51 -7.65
CA ASP A 57 -8.95 8.15 -8.41
C ASP A 57 -9.15 6.83 -9.16
N THR A 58 -10.11 6.86 -10.08
CA THR A 58 -10.52 5.72 -10.92
C THR A 58 -9.99 5.81 -12.35
N GLY A 59 -9.24 6.87 -12.68
CA GLY A 59 -8.70 7.11 -14.02
C GLY A 59 -7.43 6.30 -14.31
N ALA A 60 -7.33 5.77 -15.53
CA ALA A 60 -6.18 4.99 -16.00
C ALA A 60 -4.97 5.84 -16.46
N LYS A 61 -5.09 7.18 -16.47
CA LYS A 61 -4.00 8.06 -16.92
C LYS A 61 -2.77 7.88 -16.03
N ASN A 62 -1.61 7.60 -16.62
CA ASN A 62 -0.34 7.33 -15.93
C ASN A 62 -0.42 6.14 -14.95
N LEU A 63 -1.24 5.14 -15.26
CA LEU A 63 -1.28 3.88 -14.54
C LEU A 63 -0.23 2.94 -15.15
N ALA A 64 0.44 2.15 -14.33
CA ALA A 64 1.32 1.08 -14.79
C ALA A 64 0.46 -0.04 -15.37
N GLU A 65 0.80 -0.44 -16.60
CA GLU A 65 0.01 -1.37 -17.45
C GLU A 65 0.67 -2.75 -17.59
N ASP A 66 1.71 -3.06 -16.80
CA ASP A 66 2.29 -4.39 -16.82
C ASP A 66 1.38 -5.42 -16.11
N GLU A 67 1.47 -6.69 -16.50
CA GLU A 67 0.57 -7.75 -16.02
C GLU A 67 0.53 -7.86 -14.48
N ARG A 68 1.65 -7.61 -13.81
CA ARG A 68 1.75 -7.66 -12.35
C ARG A 68 1.05 -6.47 -11.70
N ALA A 69 1.17 -5.29 -12.31
CA ALA A 69 0.44 -4.09 -11.90
C ALA A 69 -1.07 -4.24 -12.11
N GLU A 70 -1.50 -4.78 -13.26
CA GLU A 70 -2.91 -5.06 -13.56
C GLU A 70 -3.53 -6.09 -12.62
N ALA A 71 -2.76 -7.10 -12.19
CA ALA A 71 -3.19 -8.06 -11.18
C ALA A 71 -3.54 -7.42 -9.82
N GLN A 72 -3.03 -6.22 -9.53
CA GLN A 72 -3.37 -5.51 -8.30
C GLN A 72 -4.77 -4.88 -8.36
N GLY A 73 -5.33 -4.64 -9.54
CA GLY A 73 -6.64 -3.99 -9.73
C GLY A 73 -6.65 -3.02 -10.91
N LYS A 74 -7.85 -2.59 -11.34
CA LYS A 74 -8.05 -1.77 -12.55
C LYS A 74 -7.84 -0.28 -12.31
N THR A 75 -7.87 0.15 -11.04
CA THR A 75 -7.73 1.55 -10.63
C THR A 75 -6.78 1.69 -9.45
N ARG A 76 -6.22 2.88 -9.22
CA ARG A 76 -5.37 3.13 -8.03
C ARG A 76 -6.10 2.85 -6.73
N TYR A 77 -7.39 3.22 -6.69
CA TYR A 77 -8.28 2.92 -5.58
C TYR A 77 -8.40 1.41 -5.33
N GLU A 78 -8.70 0.61 -6.36
CA GLU A 78 -8.78 -0.85 -6.22
C GLU A 78 -7.43 -1.46 -5.81
N ARG A 79 -6.33 -1.02 -6.43
CA ARG A 79 -4.97 -1.50 -6.12
C ARG A 79 -4.62 -1.30 -4.65
N GLY A 80 -4.89 -0.13 -4.10
CA GLY A 80 -4.62 0.15 -2.69
C GLY A 80 -5.50 -0.64 -1.73
N LYS A 81 -6.78 -0.83 -2.06
CA LYS A 81 -7.70 -1.62 -1.23
C LYS A 81 -7.30 -3.10 -1.21
N ASN A 82 -6.98 -3.65 -2.38
CA ASN A 82 -6.52 -5.04 -2.51
C ASN A 82 -5.19 -5.27 -1.77
N ALA A 83 -4.24 -4.34 -1.90
CA ALA A 83 -2.97 -4.41 -1.17
C ALA A 83 -3.16 -4.40 0.35
N PHE A 84 -4.04 -3.53 0.87
CA PHE A 84 -4.36 -3.49 2.31
C PHE A 84 -5.01 -4.80 2.78
N GLN A 85 -6.01 -5.29 2.05
CA GLN A 85 -6.74 -6.51 2.41
C GLN A 85 -5.82 -7.74 2.39
N GLN A 86 -4.96 -7.85 1.38
CA GLN A 86 -3.98 -8.91 1.32
C GLN A 86 -3.01 -8.85 2.50
N ALA A 87 -2.46 -7.66 2.80
CA ALA A 87 -1.55 -7.47 3.93
C ALA A 87 -2.18 -7.82 5.28
N GLN A 88 -3.44 -7.42 5.48
CA GLN A 88 -4.21 -7.78 6.67
C GLN A 88 -4.41 -9.29 6.78
N ALA A 89 -4.80 -9.95 5.67
CA ALA A 89 -5.01 -11.39 5.64
C ALA A 89 -3.70 -12.15 5.94
N THR A 90 -2.58 -11.76 5.33
CA THR A 90 -1.26 -12.35 5.58
C THR A 90 -0.87 -12.22 7.04
N ALA A 91 -1.01 -11.02 7.63
CA ALA A 91 -0.69 -10.83 9.04
C ALA A 91 -1.57 -11.69 9.97
N GLN A 92 -2.87 -11.80 9.67
CA GLN A 92 -3.80 -12.66 10.43
C GLN A 92 -3.44 -14.15 10.31
N GLN A 93 -3.15 -14.64 9.10
CA GLN A 93 -2.77 -16.03 8.84
C GLN A 93 -1.52 -16.45 9.63
N HIS A 94 -0.55 -15.54 9.75
CA HIS A 94 0.70 -15.81 10.46
C HIS A 94 0.68 -15.41 11.94
N GLY A 95 -0.41 -14.81 12.44
CA GLY A 95 -0.48 -14.30 13.81
C GLY A 95 0.51 -13.16 14.09
N TRP A 96 0.83 -12.35 13.09
CA TRP A 96 1.78 -11.24 13.20
C TRP A 96 1.10 -9.92 13.53
N ALA A 97 1.89 -8.97 14.03
CA ALA A 97 1.43 -7.61 14.22
C ALA A 97 1.08 -6.96 12.87
N PHE A 98 -0.03 -6.21 12.85
CA PHE A 98 -0.50 -5.47 11.69
C PHE A 98 -0.90 -4.06 12.13
N ASN A 99 -0.09 -3.07 11.74
CA ASN A 99 -0.25 -1.68 12.17
C ASN A 99 -0.62 -0.74 11.02
N TRP A 100 -1.18 -1.29 9.95
CA TRP A 100 -1.56 -0.49 8.79
C TRP A 100 -2.94 0.14 8.98
N VAL A 101 -3.14 1.31 8.37
CA VAL A 101 -4.41 2.02 8.33
C VAL A 101 -4.76 2.33 6.88
N LEU A 102 -5.99 2.06 6.49
CA LEU A 102 -6.56 2.50 5.22
C LEU A 102 -7.42 3.73 5.46
N VAL A 103 -7.12 4.83 4.76
CA VAL A 103 -7.90 6.07 4.81
C VAL A 103 -8.45 6.33 3.42
N GLU A 104 -9.76 6.27 3.28
CA GLU A 104 -10.46 6.64 2.05
C GLU A 104 -10.91 8.09 2.14
N VAL A 105 -10.64 8.89 1.10
CA VAL A 105 -10.95 10.32 1.05
C VAL A 105 -12.06 10.55 0.02
N PRO A 106 -13.29 10.86 0.45
CA PRO A 106 -14.40 11.15 -0.44
C PRO A 106 -14.15 12.39 -1.30
N GLY A 107 -14.59 12.37 -2.56
CA GLY A 107 -14.50 13.52 -3.48
C GLY A 107 -13.08 13.90 -3.93
N VAL A 108 -12.10 13.01 -3.72
CA VAL A 108 -10.70 13.24 -4.11
C VAL A 108 -10.27 12.24 -5.18
N GLY A 109 -9.80 12.76 -6.32
CA GLY A 109 -9.14 11.99 -7.39
C GLY A 109 -7.61 12.02 -7.28
N HIS A 110 -6.90 12.11 -8.41
CA HIS A 110 -5.43 12.05 -8.47
C HIS A 110 -4.67 13.34 -8.08
N SER A 111 -5.29 14.23 -7.28
CA SER A 111 -4.66 15.51 -6.92
C SER A 111 -3.76 15.37 -5.70
N ALA A 112 -2.45 15.46 -5.90
CA ALA A 112 -1.46 15.44 -4.82
C ALA A 112 -1.76 16.49 -3.73
N ARG A 113 -2.23 17.69 -4.12
CA ARG A 113 -2.61 18.76 -3.18
C ARG A 113 -3.77 18.36 -2.26
N SER A 114 -4.78 17.69 -2.81
CA SER A 114 -5.93 17.21 -2.05
C SER A 114 -5.55 16.05 -1.14
N MET A 115 -4.65 15.18 -1.59
CA MET A 115 -4.12 14.08 -0.79
C MET A 115 -3.25 14.56 0.37
N PHE A 116 -2.40 15.58 0.18
CA PHE A 116 -1.63 16.19 1.27
C PHE A 116 -2.53 16.84 2.33
N ALA A 117 -3.61 17.50 1.92
CA ALA A 117 -4.58 18.06 2.86
C ALA A 117 -5.30 16.96 3.67
N ALA A 118 -5.66 15.84 3.03
CA ALA A 118 -6.28 14.71 3.71
C ALA A 118 -5.32 13.95 4.63
N ALA A 119 -4.03 13.85 4.27
CA ALA A 119 -3.00 13.25 5.11
C ALA A 119 -2.83 13.97 6.46
N ALA A 120 -3.04 15.29 6.50
CA ALA A 120 -3.03 16.06 7.74
C ALA A 120 -4.24 15.76 8.65
N LEU A 121 -5.29 15.12 8.13
CA LEU A 121 -6.50 14.73 8.84
C LEU A 121 -6.50 13.27 9.29
N ALA A 122 -5.52 12.46 8.85
CA ALA A 122 -5.41 11.07 9.26
C ALA A 122 -5.07 10.97 10.76
N PRO A 123 -5.78 10.13 11.53
CA PRO A 123 -5.64 10.07 12.99
C PRO A 123 -4.21 9.71 13.42
N HIS A 124 -3.78 10.34 14.53
CA HIS A 124 -2.42 10.27 15.05
C HIS A 124 -2.08 8.95 15.73
#